data_AF-A0A0P7UA45-F1
#
_entry.id   AF-A0A0P7UA45-F1
#
_cell.length_a   1.000
_cell.length_b   1.000
_cell.length_c   1.000
_cell.angle_alpha   90.00
_cell.angle_beta   90.00
_cell.angle_gamma   90.00
#
_symmetry.space_group_name_H-M   'P 1'
#
loop_
_entity.id
_entity.type
_entity.pdbx_description
1 polymer ?
#
loop_
_entity_poly.entity_id
_entity_poly.type
_entity_poly.pdbx_seq_one_letter_code
_entity_poly.pdbx_strand_id
1 'polypeptide(L)'
;MEKGENLDSLWPETQALVRIEQEMMRHMQEMKKSLGFMEKLHEKIFKEIEPGLMTFKPISFKVDSEGENFALTLDTKDFPREHLSVKQVGRKLWVSGKTEKKEEDGKGSYSYKRHEFHQQFELPEGVNPEDVTCSLSDGQLQIQAPRLVVPALKERVVPINCVPGLKSLEGKSSSVEQDTAKKSSSKK
;
A
#
# COMPACT_ATOMS: atom_id res chain seq x y z
N MET A 1 2.40 -36.71 38.53
CA MET A 1 2.46 -36.96 37.07
C MET A 1 1.84 -35.75 36.40
N GLU A 2 2.69 -34.77 36.11
CA GLU A 2 2.35 -33.53 35.42
C GLU A 2 2.00 -33.81 33.96
N LYS A 3 0.90 -33.25 33.47
CA LYS A 3 0.66 -33.10 32.04
C LYS A 3 1.04 -31.68 31.69
N GLY A 4 2.20 -31.51 31.08
CA GLY A 4 2.66 -30.24 30.51
C GLY A 4 1.73 -29.85 29.36
N GLU A 5 1.13 -28.69 29.51
CA GLU A 5 0.19 -28.10 28.57
C GLU A 5 0.94 -27.66 27.31
N ASN A 6 0.43 -28.08 26.16
CA ASN A 6 1.04 -27.87 24.86
C ASN A 6 0.85 -26.40 24.44
N LEU A 7 1.90 -25.60 24.64
CA LEU A 7 1.97 -24.16 24.39
C LEU A 7 1.81 -23.74 22.92
N ASP A 8 1.77 -24.69 21.96
CA ASP A 8 1.50 -24.39 20.55
C ASP A 8 0.00 -24.12 20.25
N SER A 9 -0.87 -24.31 21.24
CA SER A 9 -2.34 -24.20 21.07
C SER A 9 -2.86 -22.75 21.06
N LEU A 10 -2.01 -21.74 21.21
CA LEU A 10 -2.44 -20.37 21.53
C LEU A 10 -2.66 -19.43 20.34
N TRP A 11 -2.34 -19.79 19.10
CA TRP A 11 -2.63 -18.92 17.95
C TRP A 11 -3.15 -19.65 16.70
N PRO A 12 -4.48 -19.86 16.60
CA PRO A 12 -5.13 -20.31 15.36
C PRO A 12 -5.07 -19.27 14.23
N GLU A 13 -5.00 -17.97 14.56
CA GLU A 13 -5.09 -16.85 13.61
C GLU A 13 -3.95 -16.78 12.58
N THR A 14 -2.75 -17.26 12.92
CA THR A 14 -1.60 -17.28 12.00
C THR A 14 -1.75 -18.34 10.92
N GLN A 15 -2.52 -19.40 11.15
CA GLN A 15 -2.79 -20.42 10.12
C GLN A 15 -3.66 -19.86 8.99
N ALA A 16 -4.61 -18.98 9.28
CA ALA A 16 -5.44 -18.35 8.26
C ALA A 16 -4.59 -17.41 7.38
N LEU A 17 -3.71 -16.62 7.99
CA LEU A 17 -2.79 -15.74 7.27
C LEU A 17 -1.75 -16.51 6.45
N VAL A 18 -1.18 -17.59 6.99
CA VAL A 18 -0.25 -18.46 6.25
C VAL A 18 -0.94 -19.12 5.05
N ARG A 19 -2.21 -19.53 5.18
CA ARG A 19 -3.00 -20.05 4.05
C ARG A 19 -3.22 -18.98 3.00
N ILE A 20 -3.59 -17.76 3.39
CA ILE A 20 -3.78 -16.63 2.47
C ILE A 20 -2.47 -16.26 1.78
N GLU A 21 -1.35 -16.25 2.49
CA GLU A 21 -0.02 -15.96 1.96
C GLU A 21 0.43 -17.05 0.97
N GLN A 22 0.18 -18.32 1.27
CA GLN A 22 0.43 -19.44 0.36
C GLN A 22 -0.43 -19.35 -0.90
N GLU A 23 -1.71 -19.01 -0.78
CA GLU A 23 -2.61 -18.78 -1.91
C GLU A 23 -2.15 -17.58 -2.76
N MET A 24 -1.73 -16.50 -2.14
CA MET A 24 -1.18 -15.33 -2.82
C MET A 24 0.14 -15.66 -3.54
N MET A 25 1.04 -16.41 -2.90
CA MET A 25 2.29 -16.87 -3.52
C MET A 25 2.02 -17.82 -4.69
N ARG A 26 1.04 -18.72 -4.57
CA ARG A 26 0.60 -19.63 -5.63
C ARG A 26 0.07 -18.86 -6.83
N HIS A 27 -0.85 -17.91 -6.61
CA HIS A 27 -1.37 -17.04 -7.67
C HIS A 27 -0.28 -16.15 -8.28
N MET A 28 0.67 -15.64 -7.48
CA MET A 28 1.78 -14.85 -8.01
C MET A 28 2.72 -15.70 -8.87
N GLN A 29 2.97 -16.95 -8.49
CA GLN A 29 3.75 -17.89 -9.31
C GLN A 29 3.01 -18.26 -10.61
N GLU A 30 1.69 -18.43 -10.56
CA GLU A 30 0.86 -18.67 -11.72
C GLU A 30 0.85 -17.45 -12.66
N MET A 31 0.74 -16.24 -12.11
CA MET A 31 0.91 -15.00 -12.86
C MET A 31 2.30 -14.89 -13.48
N LYS A 32 3.37 -15.19 -12.75
CA LYS A 32 4.75 -15.20 -13.28
C LYS A 32 4.93 -16.24 -14.40
N LYS A 33 4.35 -17.43 -14.25
CA LYS A 33 4.34 -18.46 -15.30
C LYS A 33 3.53 -18.02 -16.52
N SER A 34 2.37 -17.37 -16.30
CA SER A 34 1.52 -16.83 -17.36
C SER A 34 2.21 -15.67 -18.09
N LEU A 35 2.96 -14.82 -17.38
CA LEU A 35 3.75 -13.74 -17.96
C LEU A 35 4.90 -14.33 -18.78
N GLY A 36 5.63 -15.32 -18.25
CA GLY A 36 6.68 -16.02 -19.01
C GLY A 36 6.13 -16.81 -20.22
N PHE A 37 4.90 -17.31 -20.13
CA PHE A 37 4.20 -17.92 -21.27
C PHE A 37 3.79 -16.85 -22.29
N MET A 38 3.30 -15.71 -21.85
CA MET A 38 2.98 -14.56 -22.70
C MET A 38 4.24 -14.01 -23.38
N GLU A 39 5.38 -13.97 -22.69
CA GLU A 39 6.69 -13.59 -23.24
C GLU A 39 7.13 -14.56 -24.34
N LYS A 40 6.95 -15.88 -24.14
CA LYS A 40 7.25 -16.90 -25.16
C LYS A 40 6.26 -16.90 -26.32
N LEU A 41 4.97 -16.66 -26.05
CA LEU A 41 3.96 -16.44 -27.08
C LEU A 41 4.31 -15.19 -27.88
N HIS A 42 4.66 -14.10 -27.22
CA HIS A 42 5.19 -12.90 -27.85
C HIS A 42 6.38 -13.25 -28.74
N GLU A 43 7.40 -13.95 -28.23
CA GLU A 43 8.59 -14.32 -29.01
C GLU A 43 8.23 -15.12 -30.28
N LYS A 44 7.24 -16.01 -30.17
CA LYS A 44 6.80 -16.87 -31.29
C LYS A 44 5.89 -16.13 -32.28
N ILE A 45 4.98 -15.29 -31.78
CA ILE A 45 4.11 -14.42 -32.57
C ILE A 45 4.93 -13.33 -33.29
N PHE A 46 5.97 -12.77 -32.66
CA PHE A 46 6.88 -11.78 -33.29
C PHE A 46 7.77 -12.36 -34.39
N LYS A 47 8.00 -13.68 -34.40
CA LYS A 47 8.69 -14.34 -35.52
C LYS A 47 7.78 -14.50 -36.75
N GLU A 48 6.46 -14.43 -36.58
CA GLU A 48 5.47 -14.79 -37.59
C GLU A 48 4.59 -13.60 -38.06
N ILE A 49 4.48 -12.54 -37.25
CA ILE A 49 3.80 -11.28 -37.60
C ILE A 49 4.86 -10.20 -37.83
N GLU A 50 4.77 -9.49 -38.96
CA GLU A 50 5.61 -8.32 -39.26
C GLU A 50 5.73 -7.36 -38.05
N PRO A 51 6.91 -6.74 -37.84
CA PRO A 51 7.22 -5.96 -36.65
C PRO A 51 6.48 -4.62 -36.67
N GLY A 52 5.20 -4.60 -36.33
CA GLY A 52 4.43 -3.35 -36.33
C GLY A 52 3.24 -3.33 -35.37
N LEU A 53 2.57 -4.45 -35.13
CA LEU A 53 1.20 -4.32 -34.61
C LEU A 53 1.11 -3.98 -33.12
N MET A 54 1.93 -4.56 -32.23
CA MET A 54 1.97 -4.18 -30.80
C MET A 54 3.29 -4.63 -30.17
N THR A 55 4.22 -3.72 -29.90
CA THR A 55 5.41 -4.06 -29.10
C THR A 55 5.09 -3.85 -27.62
N PHE A 56 4.63 -4.90 -26.93
CA PHE A 56 4.58 -4.87 -25.47
C PHE A 56 6.00 -4.97 -24.93
N LYS A 57 6.63 -3.81 -24.73
CA LYS A 57 7.83 -3.68 -23.91
C LYS A 57 7.40 -3.26 -22.51
N PRO A 58 7.67 -4.05 -21.47
CA PRO A 58 7.41 -3.60 -20.11
C PRO A 58 8.27 -2.37 -19.79
N ILE A 59 7.68 -1.38 -19.14
CA ILE A 59 8.42 -0.20 -18.68
C ILE A 59 9.32 -0.60 -17.51
N SER A 60 10.60 -0.27 -17.59
CA SER A 60 11.52 -0.46 -16.47
C SER A 60 11.27 0.59 -15.41
N PHE A 61 11.25 0.18 -14.15
CA PHE A 61 11.15 1.10 -13.02
C PHE A 61 12.04 0.68 -11.86
N LYS A 62 12.36 1.63 -10.99
CA LYS A 62 13.09 1.45 -9.73
C LYS A 62 12.35 2.18 -8.62
N VAL A 63 12.28 1.56 -7.45
CA VAL A 63 11.69 2.16 -6.25
C VAL A 63 12.76 2.16 -5.18
N ASP A 64 13.10 3.35 -4.71
CA ASP A 64 13.99 3.57 -3.58
C ASP A 64 13.14 4.07 -2.41
N SER A 65 12.99 3.21 -1.40
CA SER A 65 12.25 3.51 -0.16
C SER A 65 13.14 3.45 1.08
N GLU A 66 14.44 3.24 0.91
CA GLU A 66 15.41 3.20 1.99
C GLU A 66 15.90 4.62 2.31
N GLY A 67 15.59 5.10 3.52
CA GLY A 67 16.01 6.41 4.03
C GLY A 67 14.87 7.39 4.25
N GLU A 68 15.20 8.68 4.20
CA GLU A 68 14.32 9.80 4.53
C GLU A 68 13.41 10.25 3.37
N ASN A 69 13.57 9.66 2.18
CA ASN A 69 12.82 10.04 0.99
C ASN A 69 12.30 8.80 0.26
N PHE A 70 11.10 8.92 -0.31
CA PHE A 70 10.58 8.01 -1.32
C PHE A 70 10.99 8.51 -2.70
N ALA A 71 11.50 7.61 -3.55
CA ALA A 71 11.76 7.89 -4.95
C ALA A 71 11.31 6.72 -5.84
N LEU A 72 10.60 7.05 -6.90
CA LEU A 72 10.17 6.14 -7.97
C LEU A 72 10.69 6.69 -9.29
N THR A 73 11.44 5.88 -10.03
CA THR A 73 12.00 6.25 -11.34
C THR A 73 11.50 5.28 -12.40
N LEU A 74 10.99 5.80 -13.53
CA LEU A 74 10.57 5.00 -14.69
C LEU A 74 11.36 5.40 -15.94
N ASP A 75 11.83 4.42 -16.72
CA ASP A 75 12.45 4.69 -18.04
C ASP A 75 11.37 4.95 -19.10
N THR A 76 11.22 6.22 -19.46
CA THR A 76 10.20 6.75 -20.38
C THR A 76 10.81 7.29 -21.69
N LYS A 77 12.02 6.90 -22.08
CA LYS A 77 12.72 7.46 -23.26
C LYS A 77 11.93 7.39 -24.57
N ASP A 78 11.08 6.37 -24.72
CA ASP A 78 10.23 6.18 -25.89
C ASP A 78 8.96 7.07 -25.90
N PHE A 79 8.75 7.86 -24.85
CA PHE A 79 7.54 8.66 -24.62
C PHE A 79 7.90 10.13 -24.40
N PRO A 80 7.42 11.06 -25.26
CA PRO A 80 7.57 12.48 -25.02
C PRO A 80 6.72 12.89 -23.80
N ARG A 81 7.10 14.00 -23.16
CA ARG A 81 6.47 14.50 -21.93
C ARG A 81 4.95 14.61 -22.04
N GLU A 82 4.46 15.20 -23.12
CA GLU A 82 3.05 15.43 -23.44
C GLU A 82 2.23 14.16 -23.59
N HIS A 83 2.90 13.01 -23.79
CA HIS A 83 2.25 11.71 -23.90
C HIS A 83 2.28 10.91 -22.59
N LEU A 84 2.89 11.46 -21.54
CA LEU A 84 2.93 10.89 -20.21
C LEU A 84 1.82 11.50 -19.34
N SER A 85 1.23 10.69 -18.47
CA SER A 85 0.25 11.13 -17.48
C SER A 85 0.52 10.46 -16.15
N VAL A 86 0.62 11.28 -15.10
CA VAL A 86 0.66 10.87 -13.70
C VAL A 86 -0.62 11.34 -13.03
N LYS A 87 -1.36 10.43 -12.42
CA LYS A 87 -2.57 10.73 -11.65
C LYS A 87 -2.46 10.16 -10.26
N GLN A 88 -2.81 10.95 -9.26
CA GLN A 88 -2.89 10.51 -7.87
C GLN A 88 -4.35 10.41 -7.43
N VAL A 89 -4.70 9.30 -6.79
CA VAL A 89 -6.00 9.11 -6.14
C VAL A 89 -5.74 8.54 -4.74
N GLY A 90 -5.89 9.39 -3.72
CA GLY A 90 -5.48 9.05 -2.35
C GLY A 90 -3.98 8.74 -2.31
N ARG A 91 -3.62 7.52 -1.91
CA ARG A 91 -2.21 7.05 -1.85
C ARG A 91 -1.76 6.26 -3.07
N LYS A 92 -2.59 6.14 -4.11
CA LYS A 92 -2.27 5.41 -5.33
C LYS A 92 -1.84 6.36 -6.45
N LEU A 93 -0.71 6.03 -7.06
CA LEU A 93 -0.17 6.70 -8.24
C LEU A 93 -0.45 5.86 -9.48
N TRP A 94 -1.00 6.50 -10.50
CA TRP A 94 -1.27 5.92 -11.81
C TRP A 94 -0.36 6.62 -12.83
N VAL A 95 0.59 5.88 -13.38
CA VAL A 95 1.53 6.38 -14.38
C VAL A 95 1.21 5.70 -15.70
N SER A 96 1.02 6.49 -16.75
CA SER A 96 0.69 5.98 -18.08
C SER A 96 1.43 6.75 -19.15
N GLY A 97 1.65 6.11 -20.29
CA GLY A 97 2.26 6.73 -21.46
C GLY A 97 1.80 6.06 -22.75
N LYS A 98 1.58 6.85 -23.80
CA LYS A 98 1.13 6.36 -25.10
C LYS A 98 1.81 7.08 -26.26
N THR A 99 2.44 6.35 -27.16
CA THR A 99 3.04 6.89 -28.38
C THR A 99 2.61 6.13 -29.61
N GLU A 100 2.45 6.83 -30.71
CA GLU A 100 2.18 6.28 -32.02
C GLU A 100 3.14 6.94 -33.02
N LYS A 101 3.96 6.13 -33.70
CA LYS A 101 4.89 6.58 -34.72
C LYS A 101 4.45 6.02 -36.07
N LYS A 102 4.35 6.89 -37.06
CA LYS A 102 4.15 6.52 -38.46
C LYS A 102 5.52 6.56 -39.13
N GLU A 103 5.95 5.42 -39.64
CA GLU A 103 7.20 5.31 -40.40
C GLU A 103 6.86 5.06 -41.87
N GLU A 104 7.57 5.74 -42.77
CA GLU A 104 7.45 5.56 -44.21
C GLU A 104 8.70 4.81 -44.70
N ASP A 105 8.50 3.74 -45.45
CA ASP A 105 9.59 2.86 -45.90
C ASP A 105 10.32 3.36 -47.15
N GLY A 106 9.95 4.55 -47.65
CA GLY A 106 10.47 5.16 -48.87
C GLY A 106 10.03 4.47 -50.16
N LYS A 107 9.22 3.40 -50.08
CA LYS A 107 8.63 2.67 -51.22
C LYS A 107 7.12 2.91 -51.33
N GLY A 108 6.59 3.88 -50.57
CA GLY A 108 5.18 4.22 -50.53
C GLY A 108 4.34 3.37 -49.57
N SER A 109 4.97 2.55 -48.73
CA SER A 109 4.29 1.85 -47.64
C SER A 109 4.45 2.61 -46.32
N TYR A 110 3.46 2.47 -45.45
CA TYR A 110 3.45 3.05 -44.12
C TYR A 110 3.35 1.95 -43.07
N SER A 111 4.21 1.99 -42.06
CA SER A 111 4.07 1.20 -40.85
C SER A 111 3.66 2.09 -39.68
N TYR A 112 2.86 1.53 -38.79
CA TYR A 112 2.40 2.20 -37.58
C TYR A 112 2.94 1.44 -36.39
N LYS A 113 3.64 2.12 -35.50
CA LYS A 113 4.16 1.54 -34.26
C LYS A 113 3.52 2.24 -33.08
N ARG A 114 2.72 1.49 -32.30
CA ARG A 114 2.12 1.97 -31.06
C ARG A 114 2.82 1.35 -29.86
N HIS A 115 3.24 2.20 -28.93
CA HIS A 115 3.71 1.81 -27.60
C HIS A 115 2.76 2.39 -26.55
N GLU A 116 2.37 1.59 -25.57
CA GLU A 116 1.49 2.03 -24.49
C GLU A 116 1.84 1.29 -23.20
N PHE A 117 1.86 2.00 -22.07
CA PHE A 117 2.00 1.40 -20.75
C PHE A 117 1.07 2.04 -19.73
N HIS A 118 0.69 1.25 -18.73
CA HIS A 118 -0.08 1.67 -17.57
C HIS A 118 0.50 0.96 -16.35
N GLN A 119 0.91 1.73 -15.35
CA GLN A 119 1.51 1.20 -14.14
C GLN A 119 0.90 1.89 -12.91
N GLN A 120 0.55 1.09 -11.92
CA GLN A 120 0.05 1.57 -10.64
C GLN A 120 1.12 1.37 -9.56
N PHE A 121 1.29 2.35 -8.69
CA PHE A 121 2.13 2.30 -7.51
C PHE A 121 1.36 2.81 -6.29
N GLU A 122 1.80 2.41 -5.10
CA GLU A 122 1.23 2.85 -3.84
C GLU A 122 2.30 3.56 -3.02
N LEU A 123 1.95 4.71 -2.45
CA LEU A 123 2.86 5.48 -1.62
C LEU A 123 3.07 4.75 -0.27
N PRO A 124 4.32 4.58 0.18
CA PRO A 124 4.62 3.90 1.43
C PRO A 124 4.14 4.71 2.65
N GLU A 125 3.93 4.05 3.79
CA GLU A 125 3.63 4.74 5.05
C GLU A 125 4.72 5.77 5.43
N GLY A 126 4.27 6.89 6.00
CA GLY A 126 5.11 8.03 6.34
C GLY A 126 5.32 9.03 5.20
N VAL A 127 4.91 8.72 3.97
CA VAL A 127 4.85 9.70 2.87
C VAL A 127 3.50 10.40 2.88
N ASN A 128 3.55 11.73 2.95
CA ASN A 128 2.39 12.60 2.78
C ASN A 128 2.06 12.71 1.27
N PRO A 129 0.84 12.35 0.84
CA PRO A 129 0.46 12.42 -0.57
C PRO A 129 0.53 13.83 -1.19
N GLU A 130 0.39 14.89 -0.37
CA GLU A 130 0.45 16.28 -0.86
C GLU A 130 1.88 16.75 -1.15
N ASP A 131 2.88 16.07 -0.60
CA ASP A 131 4.30 16.41 -0.79
C ASP A 131 4.92 15.66 -1.99
N VAL A 132 4.11 14.93 -2.77
CA VAL A 132 4.55 14.22 -3.96
C VAL A 132 4.85 15.20 -5.08
N THR A 133 6.06 15.09 -5.62
CA THR A 133 6.53 15.86 -6.76
C THR A 133 6.86 14.94 -7.93
N CYS A 134 6.76 15.48 -9.15
CA CYS A 134 7.06 14.75 -10.37
C CYS A 134 7.93 15.60 -11.29
N SER A 135 8.98 15.00 -11.83
CA SER A 135 9.89 15.62 -12.80
C SER A 135 10.29 14.62 -13.88
N LEU A 136 10.79 15.12 -15.00
CA LEU A 136 11.24 14.33 -16.14
C LEU A 136 12.64 14.82 -16.54
N SER A 137 13.64 13.93 -16.48
CA SER A 137 15.04 14.22 -16.85
C SER A 137 15.61 13.08 -17.68
N ASP A 138 16.24 13.38 -18.82
CA ASP A 138 16.93 12.40 -19.66
C ASP A 138 16.11 11.15 -20.01
N GLY A 139 14.82 11.37 -20.29
CA GLY A 139 13.86 10.31 -20.59
C GLY A 139 13.46 9.46 -19.37
N GLN A 140 13.82 9.85 -18.15
CA GLN A 140 13.39 9.19 -16.91
C GLN A 140 12.39 10.04 -16.15
N LEU A 141 11.20 9.48 -15.92
CA LEU A 141 10.18 10.09 -15.08
C LEU A 141 10.49 9.78 -13.61
N GLN A 142 10.64 10.81 -12.80
CA GLN A 142 10.95 10.72 -11.38
C GLN A 142 9.75 11.23 -10.57
N ILE A 143 9.31 10.43 -9.61
CA ILE A 143 8.27 10.76 -8.64
C ILE A 143 8.91 10.65 -7.25
N GLN A 144 8.87 11.72 -6.48
CA GLN A 144 9.58 11.81 -5.21
C GLN A 144 8.73 12.47 -4.14
N ALA A 145 8.94 12.06 -2.89
CA ALA A 145 8.34 12.71 -1.73
C ALA A 145 9.20 12.52 -0.49
N PRO A 146 9.27 13.50 0.41
CA PRO A 146 9.86 13.31 1.73
C PRO A 146 9.07 12.26 2.51
N ARG A 147 9.78 11.44 3.27
CA ARG A 147 9.21 10.42 4.15
C ARG A 147 9.49 10.81 5.58
N LEU A 148 8.43 10.94 6.37
CA LEU A 148 8.56 11.11 7.81
C LEU A 148 9.12 9.81 8.41
N VAL A 149 10.41 9.84 8.77
CA VAL A 149 11.01 8.79 9.58
C VAL A 149 10.51 9.00 11.00
N VAL A 150 9.61 8.15 11.47
CA VAL A 150 9.32 8.09 12.91
C VAL A 150 10.62 7.58 13.56
N PRO A 151 11.30 8.39 14.40
CA PRO A 151 12.52 7.94 15.03
C PRO A 151 12.21 6.67 15.83
N ALA A 152 13.07 5.65 15.73
CA ALA A 152 12.93 4.41 16.47
C ALA A 152 12.60 4.75 17.94
N LEU A 153 11.40 4.37 18.37
CA LEU A 153 10.92 4.68 19.71
C LEU A 153 11.92 4.09 20.70
N LYS A 154 12.70 4.94 21.36
CA LYS A 154 13.60 4.51 22.43
C LYS A 154 12.72 3.95 23.54
N GLU A 155 12.96 2.68 23.89
CA GLU A 155 12.29 2.05 25.02
C GLU A 155 12.47 2.93 26.27
N ARG A 156 11.37 3.23 26.96
CA ARG A 156 11.41 3.94 28.24
C ARG A 156 10.60 3.15 29.26
N VAL A 157 11.15 3.02 30.46
CA VAL A 157 10.42 2.47 31.60
C VAL A 157 9.32 3.47 31.98
N VAL A 158 8.07 3.02 31.95
CA VAL A 158 6.91 3.79 32.45
C VAL A 158 6.60 3.32 33.87
N PRO A 159 6.77 4.17 34.90
CA PRO A 159 6.50 3.76 36.27
C PRO A 159 4.99 3.54 36.49
N ILE A 160 4.65 2.46 37.19
CA ILE A 160 3.27 2.14 37.58
C ILE A 160 2.99 2.75 38.96
N ASN A 161 2.08 3.71 39.02
CA ASN A 161 1.62 4.27 40.30
C ASN A 161 0.44 3.44 40.83
N CYS A 162 0.65 2.75 41.94
CA CYS A 162 -0.43 2.10 42.68
C CYS A 162 -1.22 3.14 43.48
N VAL A 163 -2.48 3.38 43.08
CA VAL A 163 -3.45 4.13 43.89
C VAL A 163 -4.16 3.14 44.83
N PRO A 164 -4.06 3.29 46.17
CA PRO A 164 -4.79 2.45 47.11
C PRO A 164 -6.30 2.65 46.92
N GLY A 165 -7.01 1.54 46.72
CA GLY A 165 -8.38 1.51 46.22
C GLY A 165 -9.42 2.28 47.04
N LEU A 166 -10.39 2.84 46.32
CA LEU A 166 -11.69 3.24 46.87
C LEU A 166 -12.31 2.02 47.55
N LYS A 167 -12.45 2.07 48.88
CA LYS A 167 -13.32 1.14 49.60
C LYS A 167 -14.76 1.48 49.22
N SER A 168 -15.39 0.60 48.43
CA SER A 168 -16.85 0.58 48.29
C SER A 168 -17.47 0.33 49.66
N LEU A 169 -18.29 1.28 50.13
CA LEU A 169 -19.10 1.13 51.33
C LEU A 169 -20.42 0.44 50.93
N GLU A 170 -20.48 -0.88 51.13
CA GLU A 170 -21.75 -1.59 51.27
C GLU A 170 -22.15 -1.59 52.76
N GLY A 171 -23.07 -0.69 53.11
CA GLY A 171 -23.73 -0.61 54.40
C GLY A 171 -25.21 -0.92 54.24
N LYS A 172 -25.61 -2.11 54.72
CA LYS A 172 -26.96 -2.67 54.80
C LYS A 172 -28.01 -1.65 55.27
N SER A 173 -29.06 -1.46 54.47
CA SER A 173 -30.34 -0.89 54.93
C SER A 173 -31.23 -2.02 55.46
N SER A 174 -31.36 -2.12 56.78
CA SER A 174 -32.48 -2.80 57.43
C SER A 174 -33.35 -1.77 58.14
N SER A 175 -34.62 -1.77 57.77
CA SER A 175 -35.71 -0.91 58.22
C SER A 175 -35.97 -0.98 59.72
N VAL A 176 -36.27 0.17 60.35
CA VAL A 176 -37.24 0.28 61.45
C VAL A 176 -37.97 1.62 61.32
N GLU A 177 -39.29 1.53 61.15
CA GLU A 177 -40.27 2.60 61.32
C GLU A 177 -40.35 3.05 62.80
N GLN A 178 -40.52 4.35 63.06
CA GLN A 178 -41.75 4.89 63.68
C GLN A 178 -41.62 6.40 63.97
N ASP A 179 -42.66 7.11 63.51
CA ASP A 179 -43.34 8.28 64.09
C ASP A 179 -42.59 9.25 65.02
N THR A 180 -42.64 10.55 64.69
CA THR A 180 -43.51 11.51 65.38
C THR A 180 -43.51 12.89 64.71
N ALA A 181 -44.68 13.52 64.81
CA ALA A 181 -45.08 14.75 64.16
C ALA A 181 -44.52 16.06 64.77
N LYS A 182 -44.68 17.13 63.97
CA LYS A 182 -45.03 18.54 64.30
C LYS A 182 -44.01 19.66 64.00
N LYS A 183 -44.36 20.40 62.92
CA LYS A 183 -44.85 21.80 62.91
C LYS A 183 -43.86 22.98 62.86
N SER A 184 -44.29 23.97 62.06
CA SER A 184 -44.05 25.45 62.10
C SER A 184 -42.74 25.99 61.51
N SER A 185 -42.80 26.70 60.36
CA SER A 185 -42.86 28.19 60.17
C SER A 185 -41.52 28.88 60.48
N SER A 186 -40.91 29.79 59.71
CA SER A 186 -41.37 30.94 58.91
C SER A 186 -40.22 31.35 57.97
N LYS A 187 -40.45 31.60 56.67
CA LYS A 187 -40.62 32.93 56.07
C LYS A 187 -39.57 33.98 56.50
N LYS A 188 -38.67 34.30 55.58
CA LYS A 188 -38.32 35.69 55.25
C LYS A 188 -38.04 35.78 53.75
#